data_AF-A0A2B4R5X7-F1
#
_entry.id   AF-A0A2B4R5X7-F1
#
_cell.length_a   1.000
_cell.length_b   1.000
_cell.length_c   1.000
_cell.angle_alpha   90.00
_cell.angle_beta   90.00
_cell.angle_gamma   90.00
#
_symmetry.space_group_name_H-M   'P 1'
#
loop_
_entity.id
_entity.type
_entity.pdbx_description
1 polymer ?
#
loop_
_entity_poly.entity_id
_entity_poly.type
_entity_poly.pdbx_seq_one_letter_code
_entity_poly.pdbx_strand_id
1 'polypeptide(L)'
;MSLDTATSTVRKSLKIVTVSPLLKKPDADHNQFANFRPVSNLSLVSKIIEKSVAVQLTDYITKHHLGEMFHSAYKVFHSTETALVKVQNDILRAVVTNHSIVLLLLDLPAAFNTVDHSILLSRLEQRFGVKGKVIQWIKSYLMDREQFVQIENCKSTFRKLVHGVPQGSVLGPLLYVLYTSPIADIIKSYGLRYHLYADDTKICVSFLSSSQDQSLSSFVLSPKEHKSTRENAQREISQSVIDSDPKAKQWLIIYWSTYLQRQLDLHLSWKQGDCPVACEVTSNHSRANEAEGFVVHARDSHMIPPKESVPWILQTQENPVYTPSLTKPNFMSKFNLLHSYRLDSDFPEPTFRKPDVTPPVPFKDKDGLIMAVFSNCEPVRTEYMRQLMKFVQVDSYGACLRNKQGLVERYGSENGKEFREVKTDLAKKYKFSLVFFNQDCDYFVDAQLGHALTAGSVPVVMGTERLEEFLPGNLKHSVIRVRDFKTPQQLAEYLKYIGNNEGEYNKFLEWKWKGFGNITGTVIGNVWFPKYPLYCQICVALSERRIHENGLKPITCKARTFEDWEIKKEI
;
A
#
# COMPACT_ATOMS: atom_id res chain seq x y z
N MET A 1 -31.52 -4.08 26.85
CA MET A 1 -31.43 -5.04 25.73
C MET A 1 -32.29 -6.25 26.07
N SER A 2 -33.30 -6.57 25.27
CA SER A 2 -34.09 -7.80 25.43
C SER A 2 -33.62 -8.79 24.36
N LEU A 3 -32.89 -9.83 24.75
CA LEU A 3 -32.55 -10.94 23.85
C LEU A 3 -33.73 -11.91 23.82
N ASP A 4 -34.31 -12.10 22.65
CA ASP A 4 -35.39 -13.07 22.41
C ASP A 4 -34.83 -14.49 22.25
N THR A 5 -33.92 -14.86 23.14
CA THR A 5 -33.42 -16.23 23.26
C THR A 5 -34.23 -16.92 24.34
N ALA A 6 -35.00 -17.94 23.96
CA ALA A 6 -35.85 -18.70 24.88
C ALA A 6 -35.08 -19.32 26.07
N THR A 7 -33.75 -19.43 25.98
CA THR A 7 -32.86 -19.89 27.05
C THR A 7 -31.61 -19.00 27.15
N SER A 8 -31.12 -18.72 28.37
CA SER A 8 -29.90 -17.93 28.61
C SER A 8 -28.61 -18.76 28.50
N THR A 9 -28.66 -19.92 27.84
CA THR A 9 -27.56 -20.90 27.81
C THR A 9 -27.24 -21.38 26.39
N VAL A 10 -25.96 -21.43 26.04
CA VAL A 10 -25.48 -22.03 24.79
C VAL A 10 -25.32 -23.54 24.96
N ARG A 11 -25.86 -24.33 24.03
CA ARG A 11 -25.77 -25.80 24.06
C ARG A 11 -24.32 -26.27 23.98
N LYS A 12 -23.95 -27.30 24.75
CA LYS A 12 -22.58 -27.86 24.79
C LYS A 12 -22.03 -28.24 23.41
N SER A 13 -22.87 -28.80 22.52
CA SER A 13 -22.46 -29.16 21.16
C SER A 13 -22.01 -27.97 20.30
N LEU A 14 -22.41 -26.74 20.64
CA LEU A 14 -21.99 -25.51 19.95
C LEU A 14 -20.73 -24.87 20.57
N LYS A 15 -20.24 -25.43 21.69
CA LYS A 15 -19.05 -24.96 22.42
C LYS A 15 -17.77 -25.70 22.04
N ILE A 16 -17.88 -26.73 21.20
CA ILE A 16 -16.74 -27.48 20.66
C ILE A 16 -16.36 -26.87 19.31
N VAL A 17 -15.07 -26.56 19.12
CA VAL A 17 -14.56 -25.88 17.93
C VAL A 17 -13.41 -26.65 17.31
N THR A 18 -13.48 -26.88 16.01
CA THR A 18 -12.35 -27.37 15.22
C THR A 18 -11.45 -26.21 14.86
N VAL A 19 -10.14 -26.34 15.11
CA VAL A 19 -9.13 -25.33 14.74
C VAL A 19 -8.35 -25.83 13.53
N SER A 20 -8.37 -25.04 12.46
CA SER A 20 -7.54 -25.25 11.28
C SER A 20 -6.37 -24.27 11.31
N PRO A 21 -5.11 -24.74 11.37
CA PRO A 21 -3.95 -23.87 11.30
C PRO A 21 -3.80 -23.38 9.86
N LEU A 22 -3.96 -22.08 9.63
CA LEU A 22 -3.76 -21.45 8.32
C LEU A 22 -2.44 -20.70 8.32
N LEU A 23 -1.62 -20.92 7.29
CA LEU A 23 -0.36 -20.22 7.14
C LEU A 23 -0.62 -18.71 6.89
N LYS A 24 0.08 -17.83 7.61
CA LYS A 24 -0.08 -16.37 7.53
C LYS A 24 0.38 -15.81 6.19
N LYS A 25 1.37 -16.45 5.55
CA LYS A 25 1.88 -16.12 4.20
C LYS A 25 2.11 -17.42 3.44
N PRO A 26 1.80 -17.51 2.14
CA PRO A 26 1.93 -18.76 1.37
C PRO A 26 3.34 -19.39 1.41
N ASP A 27 4.39 -18.57 1.43
CA ASP A 27 5.79 -19.03 1.40
C ASP A 27 6.45 -19.08 2.79
N ALA A 28 5.67 -18.96 3.87
CA ALA A 28 6.22 -18.99 5.21
C ALA A 28 6.67 -20.41 5.58
N ASP A 29 7.75 -20.52 6.35
CA ASP A 29 8.27 -21.81 6.81
C ASP A 29 7.19 -22.58 7.59
N HIS A 30 6.81 -23.76 7.08
CA HIS A 30 5.82 -24.65 7.67
C HIS A 30 6.29 -25.29 8.98
N ASN A 31 7.59 -25.27 9.27
CA ASN A 31 8.15 -25.78 10.53
C ASN A 31 8.10 -24.75 11.67
N GLN A 32 7.80 -23.48 11.37
CA GLN A 32 7.67 -22.43 12.37
C GLN A 32 6.22 -22.21 12.75
N PHE A 33 5.81 -22.68 13.94
CA PHE A 33 4.42 -22.56 14.41
C PHE A 33 3.91 -21.11 14.52
N ALA A 34 4.82 -20.14 14.72
CA ALA A 34 4.48 -18.71 14.74
C ALA A 34 3.92 -18.20 13.39
N ASN A 35 4.20 -18.91 12.29
CA ASN A 35 3.69 -18.61 10.96
C ASN A 35 2.24 -19.04 10.75
N PHE A 36 1.64 -19.78 11.67
CA PHE A 36 0.24 -20.21 11.57
C PHE A 36 -0.69 -19.30 12.35
N ARG A 37 -1.90 -19.12 11.81
CA ARG A 37 -3.04 -18.51 12.46
C ARG A 37 -4.05 -19.60 12.81
N PRO A 38 -4.45 -19.75 14.08
CA PRO A 38 -5.48 -20.71 14.45
C PRO A 38 -6.85 -20.19 14.03
N VAL A 39 -7.46 -20.76 12.99
CA VAL A 39 -8.82 -20.40 12.58
C VAL A 39 -9.82 -21.38 13.17
N SER A 40 -10.70 -20.85 14.00
CA SER A 40 -11.83 -21.55 14.60
C SER A 40 -12.94 -21.75 13.57
N ASN A 41 -13.25 -23.00 13.24
CA ASN A 41 -14.38 -23.36 12.40
C ASN A 41 -15.60 -23.68 13.27
N LEU A 42 -16.42 -22.65 13.55
CA LEU A 42 -17.66 -22.82 14.30
C LEU A 42 -18.78 -23.36 13.39
N SER A 43 -19.69 -24.12 13.97
CA SER A 43 -20.86 -24.63 13.26
C SER A 43 -21.71 -23.48 12.70
N LEU A 44 -22.38 -23.74 11.57
CA LEU A 44 -23.28 -22.78 10.93
C LEU A 44 -24.35 -22.27 11.91
N VAL A 45 -24.93 -23.18 12.71
CA VAL A 45 -25.93 -22.85 13.72
C VAL A 45 -25.37 -21.87 14.76
N SER A 46 -24.13 -22.08 15.24
CA SER A 46 -23.48 -21.13 16.15
C SER A 46 -23.35 -19.75 15.52
N LYS A 47 -22.86 -19.68 14.27
CA LYS A 47 -22.67 -18.42 13.55
C LYS A 47 -23.98 -17.65 13.35
N ILE A 48 -25.10 -18.34 13.08
CA ILE A 48 -26.42 -17.71 12.92
C ILE A 48 -26.89 -17.11 14.26
N ILE A 49 -26.76 -17.84 15.36
CA ILE A 49 -27.15 -17.36 16.69
C ILE A 49 -26.27 -16.18 17.09
N GLU A 50 -24.96 -16.30 16.92
CA GLU A 50 -23.99 -15.22 17.16
C GLU A 50 -24.32 -13.98 16.34
N LYS A 51 -24.71 -14.13 15.07
CA LYS A 51 -25.09 -12.99 14.22
C LYS A 51 -26.31 -12.26 14.77
N SER A 52 -27.33 -13.00 15.23
CA SER A 52 -28.52 -12.39 15.86
C SER A 52 -28.14 -11.61 17.13
N VAL A 53 -27.29 -12.19 18.00
CA VAL A 53 -26.79 -11.50 19.19
C VAL A 53 -25.96 -10.27 18.83
N ALA A 54 -25.07 -10.38 17.84
CA ALA A 54 -24.19 -9.30 17.40
C ALA A 54 -24.96 -8.12 16.83
N VAL A 55 -26.02 -8.35 16.04
CA VAL A 55 -26.89 -7.29 15.53
C VAL A 55 -27.55 -6.55 16.70
N GLN A 56 -28.21 -7.27 17.61
CA GLN A 56 -28.90 -6.66 18.75
C GLN A 56 -27.96 -5.88 19.67
N LEU A 57 -26.76 -6.42 19.93
CA LEU A 57 -25.75 -5.76 20.75
C LEU A 57 -25.20 -4.51 20.04
N THR A 58 -24.93 -4.58 18.73
CA THR A 58 -24.46 -3.44 17.95
C THR A 58 -25.49 -2.31 17.92
N ASP A 59 -26.77 -2.65 17.72
CA ASP A 59 -27.88 -1.70 17.73
C ASP A 59 -28.00 -1.01 19.09
N TYR A 60 -27.89 -1.78 20.19
CA TYR A 60 -27.90 -1.24 21.54
C TYR A 60 -26.72 -0.28 21.79
N ILE A 61 -25.50 -0.69 21.46
CA ILE A 61 -24.29 0.13 21.61
C ILE A 61 -24.39 1.42 20.80
N THR A 62 -24.91 1.34 19.57
CA THR A 62 -25.06 2.50 18.68
C THR A 62 -26.14 3.45 19.18
N LYS A 63 -27.32 2.92 19.51
CA LYS A 63 -28.47 3.70 19.99
C LYS A 63 -28.17 4.49 21.27
N HIS A 64 -27.32 3.95 22.13
CA HIS A 64 -26.93 4.58 23.40
C HIS A 64 -25.56 5.28 23.33
N HIS A 65 -24.95 5.40 22.15
CA HIS A 65 -23.64 6.04 21.93
C HIS A 65 -22.53 5.51 22.84
N LEU A 66 -22.51 4.20 23.10
CA LEU A 66 -21.60 3.56 24.04
C LEU A 66 -20.26 3.14 23.40
N GLY A 67 -20.17 3.14 22.07
CA GLY A 67 -18.97 2.71 21.34
C GLY A 67 -17.86 3.76 21.32
N GLU A 68 -16.59 3.33 21.26
CA GLU A 68 -15.45 4.25 21.19
C GLU A 68 -15.41 4.98 19.84
N MET A 69 -15.53 6.30 19.84
CA MET A 69 -15.62 7.12 18.62
C MET A 69 -14.45 6.89 17.64
N PHE A 70 -13.20 6.84 18.12
CA PHE A 70 -12.02 6.71 17.26
C PHE A 70 -11.56 5.26 17.07
N HIS A 71 -12.52 4.35 16.86
CA HIS A 71 -12.27 2.94 16.52
C HIS A 71 -13.06 2.57 15.27
N SER A 72 -12.37 2.18 14.20
CA SER A 72 -13.01 1.92 12.88
C SER A 72 -13.21 0.44 12.56
N ALA A 73 -12.60 -0.49 13.29
CA ALA A 73 -12.78 -1.90 12.98
C ALA A 73 -14.16 -2.41 13.39
N TYR A 74 -14.70 -3.31 12.58
CA TYR A 74 -15.95 -4.04 12.84
C TYR A 74 -17.18 -3.15 13.06
N LYS A 75 -17.17 -1.92 12.55
CA LYS A 75 -18.29 -0.99 12.60
C LYS A 75 -18.88 -0.72 11.23
N VAL A 76 -20.20 -0.53 11.20
CA VAL A 76 -20.91 -0.12 9.98
C VAL A 76 -20.44 1.27 9.58
N PHE A 77 -20.21 1.48 8.28
CA PHE A 77 -19.69 2.73 7.70
C PHE A 77 -18.25 3.11 8.10
N HIS A 78 -17.50 2.18 8.70
CA HIS A 78 -16.07 2.34 8.95
C HIS A 78 -15.25 1.29 8.22
N SER A 79 -14.02 1.66 7.88
CA SER A 79 -13.07 0.83 7.15
C SER A 79 -11.63 1.27 7.45
N THR A 80 -10.65 0.61 6.83
CA THR A 80 -9.24 1.01 6.87
C THR A 80 -9.04 2.44 6.36
N GLU A 81 -9.84 2.86 5.38
CA GLU A 81 -9.81 4.20 4.80
C GLU A 81 -10.26 5.25 5.82
N THR A 82 -11.35 5.01 6.55
CA THR A 82 -11.82 5.96 7.59
C THR A 82 -10.78 6.16 8.68
N ALA A 83 -10.07 5.09 9.08
CA ALA A 83 -9.00 5.17 10.06
C ALA A 83 -7.80 5.95 9.51
N LEU A 84 -7.43 5.66 8.25
CA LEU A 84 -6.32 6.34 7.58
C LEU A 84 -6.59 7.83 7.41
N VAL A 85 -7.78 8.21 6.97
CA VAL A 85 -8.18 9.62 6.80
C VAL A 85 -8.06 10.38 8.11
N LYS A 86 -8.51 9.82 9.22
CA LYS A 86 -8.42 10.47 10.53
C LYS A 86 -6.96 10.64 10.97
N VAL A 87 -6.12 9.62 10.82
CA VAL A 87 -4.69 9.67 11.17
C VAL A 87 -3.95 10.67 10.28
N GLN A 88 -4.21 10.66 8.96
CA GLN A 88 -3.64 11.61 8.01
C GLN A 88 -4.05 13.04 8.34
N ASN A 89 -5.33 13.28 8.64
CA ASN A 89 -5.80 14.60 9.04
C ASN A 89 -5.10 15.08 10.33
N ASP A 90 -4.87 14.19 11.31
CA ASP A 90 -4.12 14.55 12.52
C ASP A 90 -2.66 14.93 12.21
N ILE A 91 -2.01 14.19 11.32
CA ILE A 91 -0.64 14.48 10.84
C ILE A 91 -0.61 15.83 10.14
N LEU A 92 -1.47 16.03 9.14
CA LEU A 92 -1.54 17.27 8.36
C LEU A 92 -1.84 18.48 9.24
N ARG A 93 -2.79 18.38 10.18
CA ARG A 93 -3.09 19.47 11.11
C ARG A 93 -1.89 19.84 11.97
N ALA A 94 -1.11 18.87 12.44
CA ALA A 94 0.10 19.16 13.21
C ALA A 94 1.16 19.88 12.37
N VAL A 95 1.37 19.42 11.14
CA VAL A 95 2.31 20.04 10.19
C VAL A 95 1.90 21.48 9.87
N VAL A 96 0.60 21.72 9.62
CA VAL A 96 0.06 23.07 9.35
C VAL A 96 0.28 24.01 10.52
N THR A 97 0.22 23.52 11.76
CA THR A 97 0.48 24.33 12.96
C THR A 97 1.96 24.40 13.34
N ASN A 98 2.90 24.06 12.44
CA ASN A 98 4.34 24.02 12.72
C ASN A 98 4.74 23.12 13.90
N HIS A 99 3.97 22.08 14.16
CA HIS A 99 4.31 21.06 15.15
C HIS A 99 4.96 19.86 14.45
N SER A 100 5.98 19.32 15.09
CA SER A 100 6.48 17.98 14.78
C SER A 100 5.50 16.95 15.35
N ILE A 101 5.31 15.83 14.65
CA ILE A 101 4.40 14.76 15.07
C ILE A 101 5.13 13.42 15.11
N VAL A 102 4.93 12.67 16.20
CA VAL A 102 5.37 11.29 16.37
C VAL A 102 4.13 10.40 16.35
N LEU A 103 4.15 9.40 15.47
CA LEU A 103 3.13 8.37 15.38
C LEU A 103 3.64 7.09 16.04
N LEU A 104 3.06 6.74 17.18
CA LEU A 104 3.32 5.47 17.87
C LEU A 104 2.33 4.42 17.35
N LEU A 105 2.86 3.31 16.87
CA LEU A 105 2.11 2.16 16.39
C LEU A 105 2.29 1.01 17.39
N LEU A 106 1.22 0.62 18.07
CA LEU A 106 1.22 -0.47 19.03
C LEU A 106 0.48 -1.67 18.43
N ASP A 107 1.12 -2.84 18.49
CA ASP A 107 0.59 -4.13 18.07
C ASP A 107 0.50 -5.07 19.28
N LEU A 108 -0.62 -5.78 19.41
CA LEU A 108 -0.88 -6.67 20.53
C LEU A 108 -0.69 -8.13 20.10
N PRO A 109 0.29 -8.85 20.66
CA PRO A 109 0.53 -10.24 20.28
C PRO A 109 -0.67 -11.11 20.67
N ALA A 110 -1.13 -11.92 19.71
CA ALA A 110 -2.23 -12.87 19.89
C ALA A 110 -3.51 -12.26 20.46
N ALA A 111 -3.82 -11.00 20.10
CA ALA A 111 -4.94 -10.19 20.57
C ALA A 111 -6.26 -10.95 20.89
N PHE A 112 -6.80 -11.70 19.93
CA PHE A 112 -8.07 -12.42 20.13
C PHE A 112 -7.97 -13.59 21.11
N ASN A 113 -6.78 -14.16 21.29
CA ASN A 113 -6.55 -15.33 22.14
C ASN A 113 -6.28 -14.95 23.61
N THR A 114 -6.00 -13.68 23.89
CA THR A 114 -5.61 -13.18 25.22
C THR A 114 -6.73 -12.48 25.97
N VAL A 115 -7.95 -12.47 25.43
CA VAL A 115 -9.12 -11.84 26.08
C VAL A 115 -9.49 -12.60 27.35
N ASP A 116 -9.38 -11.94 28.51
CA ASP A 116 -9.86 -12.50 29.77
C ASP A 116 -11.39 -12.43 29.85
N HIS A 117 -12.03 -13.58 30.07
CA HIS A 117 -13.49 -13.69 30.09
C HIS A 117 -14.13 -12.95 31.27
N SER A 118 -13.49 -12.94 32.44
CA SER A 118 -14.02 -12.27 33.63
C SER A 118 -13.98 -10.76 33.47
N ILE A 119 -12.87 -10.23 32.95
CA ILE A 119 -12.72 -8.80 32.65
C ILE A 119 -13.69 -8.38 31.54
N LEU A 120 -13.83 -9.17 30.47
CA LEU A 120 -14.80 -8.89 29.40
C LEU A 120 -16.23 -8.82 29.94
N LEU A 121 -16.67 -9.82 30.71
CA LEU A 121 -18.01 -9.84 31.29
C LEU A 121 -18.23 -8.65 32.23
N SER A 122 -17.27 -8.36 33.12
CA SER A 122 -17.33 -7.19 34.00
C SER A 122 -17.46 -5.88 33.23
N ARG A 123 -16.70 -5.70 32.13
CA ARG A 123 -16.77 -4.51 31.28
C ARG A 123 -18.14 -4.39 30.60
N LEU A 124 -18.67 -5.49 30.06
CA LEU A 124 -20.01 -5.53 29.45
C LEU A 124 -21.09 -5.09 30.45
N GLU A 125 -21.04 -5.55 31.69
CA GLU A 125 -22.01 -5.17 32.72
C GLU A 125 -21.83 -3.73 33.21
N GLN A 126 -20.60 -3.36 33.59
CA GLN A 126 -20.32 -2.11 34.31
C GLN A 126 -20.20 -0.91 33.37
N ARG A 127 -19.50 -1.05 32.24
CA ARG A 127 -19.26 0.04 31.30
C ARG A 127 -20.39 0.18 30.28
N PHE A 128 -20.86 -0.95 29.75
CA PHE A 128 -21.84 -0.95 28.67
C PHE A 128 -23.28 -1.21 29.15
N GLY A 129 -23.49 -1.50 30.44
CA GLY A 129 -24.84 -1.70 30.98
C GLY A 129 -25.54 -2.95 30.47
N VAL A 130 -24.81 -3.92 29.92
CA VAL A 130 -25.37 -5.18 29.42
C VAL A 130 -25.72 -6.07 30.61
N LYS A 131 -27.02 -6.26 30.88
CA LYS A 131 -27.52 -6.96 32.07
C LYS A 131 -28.51 -8.09 31.73
N GLY A 132 -28.85 -8.89 32.73
CA GLY A 132 -29.94 -9.88 32.67
C GLY A 132 -29.60 -11.11 31.81
N LYS A 133 -30.56 -11.57 31.01
CA LYS A 133 -30.40 -12.78 30.18
C LYS A 133 -29.27 -12.66 29.15
N VAL A 134 -28.98 -11.45 28.69
CA VAL A 134 -27.93 -11.18 27.69
C VAL A 134 -26.55 -11.56 28.21
N ILE A 135 -26.17 -11.00 29.36
CA ILE A 135 -24.84 -11.25 29.93
C ILE A 135 -24.70 -12.70 30.37
N GLN A 136 -25.78 -13.32 30.88
CA GLN A 136 -25.80 -14.76 31.17
C GLN A 136 -25.55 -15.60 29.92
N TRP A 137 -26.17 -15.23 28.80
CA TRP A 137 -25.96 -15.88 27.51
C TRP A 137 -24.52 -15.70 27.02
N ILE A 138 -23.95 -14.49 27.09
CA ILE A 138 -22.55 -14.22 26.70
C ILE A 138 -21.59 -15.00 27.61
N LYS A 139 -21.84 -15.06 28.92
CA LYS A 139 -21.08 -15.88 29.86
C LYS A 139 -21.13 -17.36 29.46
N SER A 140 -22.32 -17.87 29.13
CA SER A 140 -22.48 -19.23 28.63
C SER A 140 -21.77 -19.46 27.30
N TYR A 141 -21.77 -18.48 26.40
CA TYR A 141 -21.08 -18.54 25.12
C TYR A 141 -19.55 -18.67 25.28
N LEU A 142 -18.96 -17.97 26.25
CA LEU A 142 -17.52 -17.94 26.50
C LEU A 142 -17.02 -19.13 27.35
N MET A 143 -17.79 -19.56 28.36
CA MET A 143 -17.38 -20.59 29.32
C MET A 143 -17.57 -22.02 28.80
N ASP A 144 -16.72 -22.92 29.30
CA ASP A 144 -16.72 -24.36 29.02
C ASP A 144 -16.61 -24.68 27.52
N ARG A 145 -15.82 -23.88 26.80
CA ARG A 145 -15.49 -24.15 25.40
C ARG A 145 -14.31 -25.08 25.30
N GLU A 146 -14.36 -25.96 24.33
CA GLU A 146 -13.28 -26.87 24.00
C GLU A 146 -12.90 -26.72 22.54
N GLN A 147 -11.62 -26.87 22.25
CA GLN A 147 -11.09 -26.84 20.91
C GLN A 147 -10.15 -28.01 20.67
N PHE A 148 -10.06 -28.45 19.41
CA PHE A 148 -9.06 -29.41 18.96
C PHE A 148 -8.57 -29.00 17.59
N VAL A 149 -7.31 -29.30 17.28
CA VAL A 149 -6.70 -29.04 15.97
C VAL A 149 -7.05 -30.20 15.05
N GLN A 150 -7.48 -29.88 13.84
CA GLN A 150 -7.66 -30.88 12.77
C GLN A 150 -6.80 -30.51 11.57
N ILE A 151 -5.93 -31.44 11.18
CA ILE A 151 -5.12 -31.39 9.97
C ILE A 151 -5.49 -32.63 9.17
N GLU A 152 -6.07 -32.43 7.98
CA GLU A 152 -6.62 -33.50 7.16
C GLU A 152 -7.57 -34.41 7.96
N ASN A 153 -7.23 -35.68 8.11
CA ASN A 153 -8.01 -36.69 8.82
C ASN A 153 -7.57 -36.92 10.27
N CYS A 154 -6.54 -36.20 10.75
CA CYS A 154 -6.00 -36.33 12.10
C CYS A 154 -6.59 -35.28 13.05
N LYS A 155 -6.96 -35.70 14.27
CA LYS A 155 -7.50 -34.82 15.33
C LYS A 155 -6.58 -34.83 16.55
N SER A 156 -6.34 -33.66 17.13
CA SER A 156 -5.64 -33.55 18.41
C SER A 156 -6.56 -33.93 19.58
N THR A 157 -5.97 -34.05 20.77
CA THR A 157 -6.74 -34.03 22.02
C THR A 157 -7.49 -32.71 22.19
N PHE A 158 -8.64 -32.75 22.87
CA PHE A 158 -9.38 -31.55 23.24
C PHE A 158 -8.60 -30.71 24.26
N ARG A 159 -8.71 -29.38 24.13
CA ARG A 159 -8.17 -28.39 25.05
C ARG A 159 -9.26 -27.40 25.42
N LYS A 160 -9.37 -27.07 26.70
CA LYS A 160 -10.29 -26.04 27.18
C LYS A 160 -9.79 -24.65 26.78
N LEU A 161 -10.70 -23.81 26.30
CA LEU A 161 -10.43 -22.42 25.95
C LEU A 161 -10.72 -21.53 27.17
N VAL A 162 -9.69 -21.26 27.97
CA VAL A 162 -9.77 -20.46 29.20
C VAL A 162 -9.67 -18.96 28.97
N HIS A 163 -9.08 -18.55 27.85
CA HIS A 163 -8.93 -17.15 27.43
C HIS A 163 -9.25 -17.04 25.94
N GLY A 164 -9.58 -15.83 25.52
CA GLY A 164 -9.79 -15.47 24.14
C GLY A 164 -11.23 -15.62 23.67
N VAL A 165 -11.47 -15.11 22.47
CA VAL A 165 -12.70 -15.31 21.71
C VAL A 165 -12.36 -16.10 20.44
N PRO A 166 -13.25 -17.00 19.96
CA PRO A 166 -12.92 -17.86 18.82
C PRO A 166 -12.59 -17.05 17.55
N GLN A 167 -11.39 -17.26 16.98
CA GLN A 167 -10.91 -16.54 15.80
C GLN A 167 -11.57 -17.09 14.52
N GLY A 168 -12.67 -16.47 14.11
CA GLY A 168 -13.62 -17.00 13.09
C GLY A 168 -15.07 -16.97 13.54
N SER A 169 -15.33 -16.56 14.79
CA SER A 169 -16.68 -16.25 15.30
C SER A 169 -17.20 -14.93 14.73
N VAL A 170 -18.53 -14.82 14.67
CA VAL A 170 -19.23 -13.59 14.26
C VAL A 170 -19.24 -12.58 15.41
N LEU A 171 -19.39 -13.07 16.64
CA LEU A 171 -19.52 -12.22 17.83
C LEU A 171 -18.16 -11.81 18.42
N GLY A 172 -17.10 -12.61 18.23
CA GLY A 172 -15.77 -12.36 18.81
C GLY A 172 -15.16 -10.99 18.47
N PRO A 173 -15.18 -10.54 17.19
CA PRO A 173 -14.72 -9.21 16.81
C PRO A 173 -15.38 -8.07 17.59
N LEU A 174 -16.71 -8.13 17.76
CA LEU A 174 -17.46 -7.13 18.52
C LEU A 174 -17.08 -7.16 20.01
N LEU A 175 -16.99 -8.35 20.60
CA LEU A 175 -16.57 -8.50 22.01
C LEU A 175 -15.15 -7.99 22.24
N TYR A 176 -14.24 -8.19 21.28
CA TYR A 176 -12.87 -7.69 21.36
C TYR A 176 -12.81 -6.16 21.38
N VAL A 177 -13.57 -5.49 20.51
CA VAL A 177 -13.66 -4.02 20.49
C VAL A 177 -14.21 -3.46 21.81
N LEU A 178 -15.26 -4.09 22.35
CA LEU A 178 -15.82 -3.69 23.65
C LEU A 178 -14.84 -3.98 24.80
N TYR A 179 -14.07 -5.06 24.71
CA TYR A 179 -13.02 -5.37 25.66
C TYR A 179 -11.93 -4.29 25.67
N THR A 180 -11.39 -3.91 24.51
CA THR A 180 -10.24 -2.97 24.43
C THR A 180 -10.61 -1.50 24.54
N SER A 181 -11.90 -1.14 24.54
CA SER A 181 -12.34 0.26 24.59
C SER A 181 -11.72 1.11 25.71
N PRO A 182 -11.43 0.61 26.93
CA PRO A 182 -10.81 1.45 27.98
C PRO A 182 -9.41 1.98 27.63
N ILE A 183 -8.71 1.37 26.67
CA ILE A 183 -7.44 1.89 26.15
C ILE A 183 -7.60 3.33 25.67
N ALA A 184 -8.72 3.62 25.00
CA ALA A 184 -9.03 4.96 24.52
C ALA A 184 -9.19 5.97 25.66
N ASP A 185 -9.79 5.59 26.79
CA ASP A 185 -9.94 6.48 27.95
C ASP A 185 -8.58 6.83 28.55
N ILE A 186 -7.68 5.84 28.64
CA ILE A 186 -6.32 6.05 29.13
C ILE A 186 -5.61 7.05 28.21
N ILE A 187 -5.64 6.84 26.89
CA ILE A 187 -4.98 7.74 25.94
C ILE A 187 -5.58 9.15 26.00
N LYS A 188 -6.91 9.26 26.07
CA LYS A 188 -7.63 10.53 26.26
C LYS A 188 -7.20 11.26 27.53
N SER A 189 -6.97 10.54 28.63
CA SER A 189 -6.55 11.14 29.91
C SER A 189 -5.21 11.86 29.84
N TYR A 190 -4.33 11.46 28.90
CA TYR A 190 -3.07 12.14 28.60
C TYR A 190 -3.19 13.23 27.52
N GLY A 191 -4.42 13.53 27.05
CA GLY A 191 -4.65 14.53 26.00
C GLY A 191 -4.10 14.14 24.62
N LEU A 192 -3.81 12.86 24.41
CA LEU A 192 -3.19 12.37 23.18
C LEU A 192 -4.23 12.06 22.12
N ARG A 193 -3.88 12.27 20.85
CA ARG A 193 -4.70 11.89 19.69
C ARG A 193 -4.44 10.42 19.38
N TYR A 194 -5.45 9.69 18.94
CA TYR A 194 -5.30 8.27 18.63
C TYR A 194 -6.34 7.79 17.62
N HIS A 195 -6.07 6.58 17.10
CA HIS A 195 -7.03 5.81 16.34
C HIS A 195 -6.82 4.31 16.57
N LEU A 196 -7.90 3.59 16.82
CA LEU A 196 -7.90 2.13 16.97
C LEU A 196 -8.42 1.46 15.70
N TYR A 197 -7.84 0.32 15.33
CA TYR A 197 -8.37 -0.56 14.30
C TYR A 197 -8.11 -2.01 14.71
N ALA A 198 -9.15 -2.71 15.16
CA ALA A 198 -9.04 -4.02 15.79
C ALA A 198 -8.02 -3.95 16.94
N ASP A 199 -6.92 -4.68 16.84
CA ASP A 199 -5.77 -4.69 17.73
C ASP A 199 -4.75 -3.58 17.49
N ASP A 200 -4.67 -3.04 16.27
CA ASP A 200 -3.77 -1.93 15.95
C ASP A 200 -4.19 -0.66 16.69
N THR A 201 -3.30 -0.17 17.56
CA THR A 201 -3.50 1.09 18.29
C THR A 201 -2.49 2.13 17.79
N LYS A 202 -3.00 3.24 17.28
CA LYS A 202 -2.19 4.34 16.75
C LYS A 202 -2.32 5.54 17.69
N ILE A 203 -1.21 6.10 18.17
CA ILE A 203 -1.19 7.27 19.05
C ILE A 203 -0.34 8.36 18.40
N CYS A 204 -0.90 9.55 18.30
CA CYS A 204 -0.28 10.73 17.71
C CYS A 204 0.12 11.71 18.82
N VAL A 205 1.41 12.01 18.90
CA VAL A 205 1.99 13.00 19.81
C VAL A 205 2.51 14.17 18.98
N SER A 206 2.11 15.39 19.28
CA SER A 206 2.60 16.59 18.58
C SER A 206 3.25 17.58 19.54
N PHE A 207 4.36 18.19 19.12
CA PHE A 207 5.14 19.16 19.89
C PHE A 207 5.64 20.30 19.01
N LEU A 208 5.83 21.48 19.61
CA LEU A 208 6.29 22.68 18.90
C LEU A 208 7.72 22.49 18.36
N SER A 209 7.93 22.88 17.10
CA SER A 209 9.23 22.80 16.43
C SER A 209 10.17 23.96 16.78
N SER A 210 10.27 24.34 18.05
CA SER A 210 11.17 25.42 18.51
C SER A 210 12.29 24.87 19.39
N SER A 211 13.52 24.99 18.88
CA SER A 211 14.83 24.94 19.56
C SER A 211 15.13 23.74 20.49
N GLN A 212 16.13 22.95 20.10
CA GLN A 212 17.08 22.15 20.91
C GLN A 212 16.55 21.40 22.15
N ASP A 213 16.74 20.07 22.12
CA ASP A 213 17.00 19.22 23.29
C ASP A 213 16.38 19.66 24.63
N GLN A 214 15.12 19.25 24.91
CA GLN A 214 14.69 19.02 26.30
C GLN A 214 13.32 18.34 26.52
N SER A 215 12.48 18.05 25.52
CA SER A 215 11.13 17.52 25.80
C SER A 215 10.91 16.02 25.58
N LEU A 216 11.84 15.28 24.96
CA LEU A 216 11.68 13.82 24.80
C LEU A 216 12.10 13.02 26.05
N SER A 217 12.87 13.61 26.96
CA SER A 217 13.26 12.99 28.24
C SER A 217 12.13 12.95 29.27
N SER A 218 11.09 13.79 29.14
CA SER A 218 9.93 13.80 30.05
C SER A 218 8.82 12.84 29.65
N PHE A 219 8.88 12.22 28.46
CA PHE A 219 7.91 11.22 27.99
C PHE A 219 8.39 9.77 28.18
N VAL A 220 9.49 9.55 28.90
CA VAL A 220 9.72 8.24 29.52
C VAL A 220 8.61 8.05 30.55
N LEU A 221 7.63 7.21 30.23
CA LEU A 221 6.74 6.62 31.22
C LEU A 221 7.62 5.95 32.27
N SER A 222 7.97 6.67 33.34
CA SER A 222 8.56 6.07 34.52
C SER A 222 7.54 5.06 35.03
N PRO A 223 7.87 3.75 35.14
CA PRO A 223 7.02 2.83 35.86
C PRO A 223 6.97 3.33 37.29
N LYS A 224 5.86 3.97 37.69
CA LYS A 224 5.59 4.19 39.11
C LYS A 224 5.48 2.81 39.72
N GLU A 225 6.40 2.53 40.64
CA GLU A 225 6.53 1.31 41.39
C GLU A 225 5.15 0.85 41.92
N HIS A 226 4.73 -0.33 41.48
CA HIS A 226 4.03 -1.26 42.36
C HIS A 226 4.94 -2.47 42.53
N LYS A 227 5.80 -2.37 43.55
CA LYS A 227 6.52 -3.50 44.11
C LYS A 227 5.49 -4.50 44.64
N SER A 228 5.38 -5.65 43.98
CA SER A 228 5.19 -6.92 44.69
C SER A 228 5.56 -8.07 43.77
N THR A 229 6.65 -8.73 44.14
CA THR A 229 6.95 -10.16 43.93
C THR A 229 7.06 -10.67 42.49
N ARG A 230 8.29 -10.69 41.98
CA ARG A 230 9.02 -11.91 41.53
C ARG A 230 10.35 -11.54 40.87
N GLU A 231 11.27 -10.99 41.66
CA GLU A 231 12.70 -11.03 41.35
C GLU A 231 13.31 -12.07 42.30
N ASN A 232 13.73 -13.21 41.75
CA ASN A 232 14.76 -14.11 42.25
C ASN A 232 14.72 -15.42 41.45
N ALA A 233 15.14 -15.36 40.18
CA ALA A 233 15.60 -16.53 39.42
C ALA A 233 16.16 -16.13 38.04
N GLN A 234 17.01 -15.09 37.93
CA GLN A 234 17.77 -14.84 36.68
C GLN A 234 18.93 -13.85 36.84
N ARG A 235 19.56 -13.83 38.02
CA ARG A 235 20.87 -13.20 38.21
C ARG A 235 21.82 -14.27 38.72
N GLU A 236 22.42 -14.98 37.77
CA GLU A 236 23.65 -15.76 37.88
C GLU A 236 23.73 -16.57 36.59
N ILE A 237 24.17 -15.94 35.49
CA ILE A 237 25.21 -16.39 34.54
C ILE A 237 25.48 -15.18 33.63
N SER A 238 26.16 -14.17 34.16
CA SER A 238 26.76 -13.08 33.37
C SER A 238 28.13 -12.80 33.94
N GLN A 239 29.08 -13.70 33.71
CA GLN A 239 30.52 -13.44 33.81
C GLN A 239 31.34 -14.61 33.28
N SER A 240 31.39 -14.75 31.96
CA SER A 240 32.59 -15.17 31.21
C SER A 240 32.22 -15.34 29.74
N VAL A 241 32.64 -14.38 28.92
CA VAL A 241 33.10 -14.44 27.51
C VAL A 241 32.87 -13.02 26.98
N ILE A 242 33.83 -12.16 27.29
CA ILE A 242 34.16 -11.03 26.44
C ILE A 242 35.05 -11.65 25.37
N ASP A 243 34.45 -11.94 24.21
CA ASP A 243 35.17 -11.96 22.95
C ASP A 243 34.29 -11.27 21.91
N SER A 244 34.92 -10.42 21.13
CA SER A 244 34.34 -9.40 20.25
C SER A 244 33.37 -9.96 19.20
N ASP A 245 32.10 -9.51 19.24
CA ASP A 245 31.22 -9.53 18.06
C ASP A 245 31.38 -8.17 17.34
N PRO A 246 31.79 -8.12 16.05
CA PRO A 246 32.03 -6.84 15.38
C PRO A 246 30.71 -6.08 15.24
N LYS A 247 30.71 -4.79 15.61
CA LYS A 247 29.59 -3.86 15.33
C LYS A 247 29.12 -4.08 13.88
N ALA A 248 27.88 -4.55 13.70
CA ALA A 248 27.31 -4.72 12.38
C ALA A 248 27.46 -3.42 11.57
N LYS A 249 28.17 -3.49 10.43
CA LYS A 249 28.45 -2.32 9.58
C LYS A 249 27.14 -1.70 9.10
N GLN A 250 26.94 -0.41 9.35
CA GLN A 250 25.83 0.36 8.82
C GLN A 250 26.21 0.94 7.45
N TRP A 251 25.35 0.73 6.45
CA TRP A 251 25.54 1.24 5.10
C TRP A 251 24.89 2.61 4.96
N LEU A 252 25.70 3.65 4.78
CA LEU A 252 25.22 5.04 4.64
C LEU A 252 25.21 5.46 3.17
N ILE A 253 24.03 5.80 2.66
CA ILE A 253 23.84 6.42 1.35
C ILE A 253 23.61 7.92 1.52
N ILE A 254 24.35 8.74 0.79
CA ILE A 254 24.09 10.18 0.76
C ILE A 254 23.33 10.55 -0.52
N TYR A 255 22.15 11.15 -0.37
CA TYR A 255 21.41 11.74 -1.48
C TYR A 255 22.06 13.08 -1.87
N TRP A 256 22.81 13.08 -2.96
CA TRP A 256 23.66 14.19 -3.41
C TRP A 256 23.02 14.97 -4.56
N SER A 257 21.77 15.37 -4.39
CA SER A 257 21.04 16.15 -5.39
C SER A 257 19.98 17.04 -4.76
N THR A 258 19.46 17.95 -5.56
CA THR A 258 18.33 18.79 -5.24
C THR A 258 17.06 18.28 -5.91
N TYR A 259 15.92 18.78 -5.44
CA TYR A 259 14.64 18.65 -6.13
C TYR A 259 14.08 20.05 -6.34
N LEU A 260 13.91 20.47 -7.60
CA LEU A 260 13.51 21.84 -7.96
C LEU A 260 14.42 22.90 -7.28
N GLN A 261 15.74 22.68 -7.30
CA GLN A 261 16.76 23.54 -6.69
C GLN A 261 16.68 23.68 -5.17
N ARG A 262 15.89 22.83 -4.50
CA ARG A 262 15.86 22.74 -3.03
C ARG A 262 16.47 21.44 -2.57
N GLN A 263 17.27 21.48 -1.51
CA GLN A 263 17.76 20.27 -0.86
C GLN A 263 16.55 19.56 -0.22
N LEU A 264 16.41 18.27 -0.52
CA LEU A 264 15.44 17.44 0.16
C LEU A 264 15.87 17.27 1.61
N ASP A 265 14.94 17.28 2.57
CA ASP A 265 15.21 16.85 3.94
C ASP A 265 14.92 15.35 4.03
N LEU A 266 15.96 14.53 3.82
CA LEU A 266 15.85 13.08 3.75
C LEU A 266 16.64 12.49 4.91
N HIS A 267 15.96 11.70 5.75
CA HIS A 267 16.57 10.88 6.79
C HIS A 267 15.76 9.59 6.95
N LEU A 268 16.23 8.54 6.29
CA LEU A 268 15.64 7.20 6.32
C LEU A 268 16.64 6.25 6.97
N SER A 269 16.17 5.36 7.85
CA SER A 269 17.04 4.39 8.52
C SER A 269 16.30 3.08 8.77
N TRP A 270 16.99 1.98 8.55
CA TRP A 270 16.50 0.61 8.76
C TRP A 270 17.56 -0.18 9.52
N LYS A 271 17.12 -0.92 10.55
CA LYS A 271 18.00 -1.82 11.30
C LYS A 271 18.13 -3.16 10.56
N GLN A 272 19.17 -3.90 10.90
CA GLN A 272 19.31 -5.29 10.47
C GLN A 272 18.12 -6.10 11.00
N GLY A 273 17.33 -6.68 10.08
CA GLY A 273 16.03 -7.31 10.36
C GLY A 273 14.89 -6.65 9.57
N ASP A 274 14.79 -5.32 9.59
CA ASP A 274 13.86 -4.54 8.74
C ASP A 274 14.38 -4.47 7.30
N CYS A 275 15.70 -4.45 7.17
CA CYS A 275 16.48 -4.59 5.94
C CYS A 275 17.52 -5.70 6.17
N PRO A 276 17.97 -6.45 5.14
CA PRO A 276 19.01 -7.48 5.31
C PRO A 276 20.32 -6.93 5.87
N VAL A 277 20.58 -5.64 5.66
CA VAL A 277 21.72 -4.90 6.22
C VAL A 277 21.21 -3.65 6.93
N ALA A 278 21.92 -3.21 7.98
CA ALA A 278 21.65 -1.89 8.56
C ALA A 278 21.91 -0.81 7.50
N CYS A 279 20.91 0.02 7.21
CA CYS A 279 20.92 0.94 6.08
C CYS A 279 20.42 2.31 6.51
N GLU A 280 21.12 3.36 6.13
CA GLU A 280 20.73 4.75 6.35
C GLU A 280 20.85 5.54 5.05
N VAL A 281 19.87 6.41 4.80
CA VAL A 281 19.92 7.37 3.70
C VAL A 281 19.73 8.75 4.27
N THR A 282 20.64 9.67 3.94
CA THR A 282 20.48 11.07 4.29
C THR A 282 20.82 12.01 3.16
N SER A 283 20.17 13.16 3.10
CA SER A 283 20.58 14.27 2.25
C SER A 283 21.58 15.22 2.94
N ASN A 284 22.04 14.92 4.16
CA ASN A 284 23.02 15.75 4.87
C ASN A 284 24.42 15.61 4.24
N HIS A 285 24.79 16.59 3.41
CA HIS A 285 26.05 16.60 2.68
C HIS A 285 27.29 16.71 3.56
N SER A 286 27.17 17.19 4.82
CA SER A 286 28.31 17.23 5.76
C SER A 286 28.86 15.85 6.11
N ARG A 287 28.05 14.79 5.92
CA ARG A 287 28.41 13.39 6.18
C ARG A 287 29.00 12.67 4.98
N ALA A 288 29.37 13.38 3.92
CA ALA A 288 29.89 12.77 2.68
C ALA A 288 31.09 11.84 2.89
N ASN A 289 31.93 12.12 3.89
CA ASN A 289 33.11 11.29 4.18
C ASN A 289 32.72 9.90 4.71
N GLU A 290 31.59 9.79 5.41
CA GLU A 290 31.03 8.54 5.94
C GLU A 290 30.30 7.71 4.87
N ALA A 291 30.03 8.30 3.70
CA ALA A 291 29.23 7.66 2.66
C ALA A 291 29.85 6.34 2.17
N GLU A 292 28.99 5.33 2.02
CA GLU A 292 29.24 4.05 1.34
C GLU A 292 28.65 4.05 -0.09
N GLY A 293 27.89 5.09 -0.45
CA GLY A 293 27.43 5.35 -1.81
C GLY A 293 26.71 6.69 -1.91
N PHE A 294 26.62 7.22 -3.13
CA PHE A 294 25.92 8.49 -3.41
C PHE A 294 24.81 8.29 -4.43
N VAL A 295 23.64 8.89 -4.18
CA VAL A 295 22.56 8.95 -5.18
C VAL A 295 22.56 10.34 -5.80
N VAL A 296 22.68 10.40 -7.12
CA VAL A 296 22.65 11.66 -7.89
C VAL A 296 21.53 11.60 -8.91
N HIS A 297 20.67 12.59 -8.89
CA HIS A 297 19.58 12.75 -9.85
C HIS A 297 20.12 13.26 -11.20
N ALA A 298 19.70 12.66 -12.32
CA ALA A 298 20.26 12.94 -13.65
C ALA A 298 20.12 14.41 -14.12
N ARG A 299 19.12 15.14 -13.61
CA ARG A 299 18.98 16.59 -13.85
C ARG A 299 20.05 17.44 -13.15
N ASP A 300 20.59 16.93 -12.05
CA ASP A 300 21.68 17.55 -11.30
C ASP A 300 23.02 16.94 -11.68
N SER A 301 23.20 16.63 -12.97
CA SER A 301 24.42 16.04 -13.55
C SER A 301 25.72 16.80 -13.28
N HIS A 302 25.62 18.06 -12.83
CA HIS A 302 26.74 18.91 -12.43
C HIS A 302 27.14 18.72 -10.96
N MET A 303 26.28 18.12 -10.12
CA MET A 303 26.56 17.84 -8.72
C MET A 303 27.38 16.55 -8.60
N ILE A 304 28.70 16.72 -8.52
CA ILE A 304 29.64 15.61 -8.45
C ILE A 304 29.87 15.27 -6.96
N PRO A 305 29.67 14.02 -6.52
CA PRO A 305 29.99 13.60 -5.17
C PRO A 305 31.50 13.74 -4.86
N PRO A 306 31.88 14.08 -3.61
CA PRO A 306 33.28 14.39 -3.27
C PRO A 306 34.17 13.15 -3.08
N LYS A 307 33.58 11.95 -2.98
CA LYS A 307 34.30 10.70 -2.71
C LYS A 307 34.06 9.72 -3.86
N GLU A 308 35.07 9.57 -4.72
CA GLU A 308 35.05 8.70 -5.91
C GLU A 308 35.29 7.21 -5.57
N SER A 309 35.82 6.92 -4.39
CA SER A 309 36.14 5.54 -3.98
C SER A 309 34.92 4.70 -3.64
N VAL A 310 33.71 5.27 -3.67
CA VAL A 310 32.45 4.59 -3.35
C VAL A 310 31.48 4.67 -4.53
N PRO A 311 30.58 3.70 -4.69
CA PRO A 311 29.70 3.66 -5.86
C PRO A 311 28.78 4.88 -5.97
N TRP A 312 28.60 5.37 -7.19
CA TRP A 312 27.63 6.42 -7.50
C TRP A 312 26.42 5.83 -8.22
N ILE A 313 25.23 6.12 -7.70
CA ILE A 313 23.95 5.64 -8.20
C ILE A 313 23.26 6.77 -8.96
N LEU A 314 23.03 6.58 -10.25
CA LEU A 314 22.28 7.54 -11.07
C LEU A 314 20.78 7.31 -10.87
N GLN A 315 20.04 8.37 -10.51
CA GLN A 315 18.59 8.35 -10.41
C GLN A 315 17.94 9.14 -11.54
N THR A 316 16.96 8.56 -12.24
CA THR A 316 16.13 9.30 -13.22
C THR A 316 14.73 8.74 -13.39
N GLN A 317 13.74 9.64 -13.43
CA GLN A 317 12.36 9.32 -13.80
C GLN A 317 12.00 9.88 -15.19
N GLU A 318 12.99 10.37 -15.94
CA GLU A 318 12.82 11.05 -17.21
C GLU A 318 13.65 10.42 -18.32
N ASN A 319 13.10 10.42 -19.55
CA ASN A 319 13.71 9.77 -20.70
C ASN A 319 14.85 10.60 -21.35
N PRO A 320 15.70 9.99 -22.20
CA PRO A 320 16.85 10.66 -22.81
C PRO A 320 16.52 11.84 -23.73
N VAL A 321 15.30 11.92 -24.29
CA VAL A 321 14.88 13.07 -25.13
C VAL A 321 14.79 14.34 -24.28
N TYR A 322 14.28 14.23 -23.06
CA TYR A 322 14.18 15.36 -22.12
C TYR A 322 15.39 15.46 -21.17
N THR A 323 16.21 14.41 -21.08
CA THR A 323 17.44 14.38 -20.27
C THR A 323 18.64 13.92 -21.12
N PRO A 324 19.20 14.80 -21.99
CA PRO A 324 20.24 14.42 -22.94
C PRO A 324 21.57 13.99 -22.32
N SER A 325 21.79 14.21 -21.02
CA SER A 325 22.97 13.70 -20.33
C SER A 325 23.03 12.16 -20.35
N LEU A 326 21.87 11.49 -20.38
CA LEU A 326 21.77 10.03 -20.40
C LEU A 326 22.37 9.38 -21.67
N THR A 327 22.51 10.14 -22.75
CA THR A 327 23.09 9.65 -24.01
C THR A 327 24.63 9.80 -24.07
N LYS A 328 25.24 10.51 -23.11
CA LYS A 328 26.66 10.85 -23.13
C LYS A 328 27.51 9.76 -22.44
N PRO A 329 28.41 9.06 -23.14
CA PRO A 329 29.27 8.02 -22.53
C PRO A 329 30.09 8.54 -21.34
N ASN A 330 30.69 9.72 -21.47
CA ASN A 330 31.51 10.32 -20.41
C ASN A 330 30.71 10.71 -19.16
N PHE A 331 29.39 10.86 -19.27
CA PHE A 331 28.53 11.10 -18.11
C PHE A 331 28.11 9.78 -17.47
N MET A 332 27.59 8.85 -18.27
CA MET A 332 27.05 7.59 -17.77
C MET A 332 28.13 6.69 -17.13
N SER A 333 29.34 6.69 -17.69
CA SER A 333 30.48 5.93 -17.15
C SER A 333 30.93 6.33 -15.75
N LYS A 334 30.50 7.50 -15.24
CA LYS A 334 30.78 7.94 -13.86
C LYS A 334 29.94 7.22 -12.81
N PHE A 335 28.84 6.60 -13.22
CA PHE A 335 27.89 5.97 -12.31
C PHE A 335 28.05 4.46 -12.37
N ASN A 336 27.90 3.80 -11.23
CA ASN A 336 28.08 2.37 -11.07
C ASN A 336 26.76 1.60 -11.03
N LEU A 337 25.64 2.26 -10.74
CA LEU A 337 24.32 1.66 -10.61
C LEU A 337 23.24 2.62 -11.11
N LEU A 338 22.15 2.07 -11.63
CA LEU A 338 21.02 2.81 -12.17
C LEU A 338 19.74 2.56 -11.35
N HIS A 339 19.18 3.64 -10.84
CA HIS A 339 17.82 3.70 -10.29
C HIS A 339 16.93 4.47 -11.27
N SER A 340 16.02 3.80 -11.98
CA SER A 340 15.22 4.49 -13.00
C SER A 340 13.84 3.91 -13.27
N TYR A 341 13.05 4.59 -14.08
CA TYR A 341 11.78 4.08 -14.59
C TYR A 341 11.89 2.78 -15.42
N ARG A 342 13.10 2.42 -15.88
CA ARG A 342 13.31 1.28 -16.77
C ARG A 342 13.34 -0.04 -16.00
N LEU A 343 12.72 -1.08 -16.55
CA LEU A 343 12.69 -2.41 -15.93
C LEU A 343 14.04 -3.14 -16.00
N ASP A 344 14.97 -2.68 -16.84
CA ASP A 344 16.34 -3.21 -16.93
C ASP A 344 17.36 -2.43 -16.08
N SER A 345 16.90 -1.51 -15.22
CA SER A 345 17.79 -0.84 -14.27
C SER A 345 18.08 -1.71 -13.04
N ASP A 346 19.17 -1.41 -12.34
CA ASP A 346 19.53 -2.15 -11.12
C ASP A 346 18.45 -1.99 -10.04
N PHE A 347 17.78 -0.83 -10.01
CA PHE A 347 16.66 -0.52 -9.12
C PHE A 347 15.49 0.09 -9.92
N PRO A 348 14.61 -0.75 -10.50
CA PRO A 348 13.45 -0.26 -11.25
C PRO A 348 12.42 0.45 -10.37
N GLU A 349 12.07 1.67 -10.73
CA GLU A 349 10.98 2.46 -10.12
C GLU A 349 10.13 3.12 -11.20
N PRO A 350 9.35 2.36 -12.00
CA PRO A 350 8.48 2.94 -13.01
C PRO A 350 7.35 3.79 -12.44
N THR A 351 6.91 4.81 -13.21
CA THR A 351 5.75 5.64 -12.84
C THR A 351 4.43 4.87 -12.91
N PHE A 352 4.41 3.75 -13.65
CA PHE A 352 3.28 2.84 -13.74
C PHE A 352 3.10 2.04 -12.43
N ARG A 353 2.22 2.56 -11.57
CA ARG A 353 1.82 1.92 -10.31
C ARG A 353 0.83 0.79 -10.56
N LYS A 354 0.80 -0.17 -9.62
CA LYS A 354 -0.15 -1.30 -9.63
C LYS A 354 -1.60 -0.79 -9.76
N PRO A 355 -2.36 -1.20 -10.78
CA PRO A 355 -3.75 -0.80 -10.89
C PRO A 355 -4.64 -1.50 -9.85
N ASP A 356 -5.85 -0.99 -9.66
CA ASP A 356 -6.88 -1.60 -8.81
C ASP A 356 -7.66 -2.70 -9.57
N VAL A 357 -8.10 -3.74 -8.86
CA VAL A 357 -8.93 -4.84 -9.38
C VAL A 357 -10.44 -4.61 -9.17
N THR A 358 -10.84 -3.44 -8.69
CA THR A 358 -12.24 -3.06 -8.47
C THR A 358 -13.03 -3.28 -9.75
N PRO A 359 -14.19 -3.97 -9.69
CA PRO A 359 -15.03 -4.23 -10.85
C PRO A 359 -15.33 -2.93 -11.63
N PRO A 360 -15.22 -2.97 -12.97
CA PRO A 360 -15.48 -1.80 -13.81
C PRO A 360 -16.97 -1.47 -13.81
N VAL A 361 -17.30 -0.21 -14.15
CA VAL A 361 -18.67 0.18 -14.50
C VAL A 361 -19.15 -0.72 -15.66
N PRO A 362 -20.36 -1.31 -15.60
CA PRO A 362 -20.87 -2.19 -16.64
C PRO A 362 -20.84 -1.52 -18.02
N PHE A 363 -20.63 -2.32 -19.06
CA PHE A 363 -20.47 -1.84 -20.44
C PHE A 363 -21.64 -0.94 -20.91
N LYS A 364 -22.86 -1.27 -20.49
CA LYS A 364 -24.10 -0.55 -20.83
C LYS A 364 -24.24 0.80 -20.12
N ASP A 365 -23.55 0.97 -18.99
CA ASP A 365 -23.59 2.17 -18.15
C ASP A 365 -22.45 3.15 -18.48
N LYS A 366 -21.66 2.86 -19.52
CA LYS A 366 -20.60 3.74 -20.03
C LYS A 366 -21.15 4.64 -21.13
N ASP A 367 -21.27 5.93 -20.83
CA ASP A 367 -21.81 6.96 -21.73
C ASP A 367 -20.88 7.31 -22.90
N GLY A 368 -19.57 7.33 -22.64
CA GLY A 368 -18.57 7.83 -23.56
C GLY A 368 -17.82 6.73 -24.31
N LEU A 369 -17.50 6.95 -25.59
CA LEU A 369 -16.71 5.99 -26.37
C LEU A 369 -15.21 6.12 -26.07
N ILE A 370 -14.59 7.25 -26.39
CA ILE A 370 -13.15 7.48 -26.22
C ILE A 370 -12.92 8.80 -25.50
N MET A 371 -12.07 8.80 -24.48
CA MET A 371 -11.56 10.02 -23.87
C MET A 371 -10.06 10.19 -24.05
N ALA A 372 -9.61 11.45 -24.04
CA ALA A 372 -8.20 11.83 -24.00
C ALA A 372 -7.97 12.97 -22.99
N VAL A 373 -6.85 12.90 -22.26
CA VAL A 373 -6.47 13.92 -21.28
C VAL A 373 -4.99 14.21 -21.41
N PHE A 374 -4.64 15.05 -22.38
CA PHE A 374 -3.26 15.42 -22.70
C PHE A 374 -2.99 16.88 -22.38
N SER A 375 -2.03 17.15 -21.48
CA SER A 375 -1.62 18.52 -21.11
C SER A 375 -0.35 18.99 -21.82
N ASN A 376 0.49 18.07 -22.28
CA ASN A 376 1.66 18.37 -23.11
C ASN A 376 1.32 18.04 -24.57
N CYS A 377 1.46 18.97 -25.51
CA CYS A 377 1.05 18.74 -26.90
C CYS A 377 2.25 18.34 -27.76
N GLU A 378 2.80 17.16 -27.47
CA GLU A 378 3.87 16.59 -28.29
C GLU A 378 3.38 16.42 -29.74
N PRO A 379 4.12 16.91 -30.76
CA PRO A 379 3.61 17.05 -32.12
C PRO A 379 3.03 15.77 -32.73
N VAL A 380 3.73 14.64 -32.62
CA VAL A 380 3.34 13.42 -33.34
C VAL A 380 2.10 12.79 -32.73
N ARG A 381 2.02 12.61 -31.40
CA ARG A 381 0.82 12.03 -30.78
C ARG A 381 -0.40 12.93 -30.86
N THR A 382 -0.18 14.24 -30.85
CA THR A 382 -1.28 15.22 -31.00
C THR A 382 -1.84 15.13 -32.41
N GLU A 383 -0.95 15.05 -33.40
CA GLU A 383 -1.34 14.88 -34.81
C GLU A 383 -2.03 13.54 -35.07
N TYR A 384 -1.51 12.44 -34.49
CA TYR A 384 -2.16 11.13 -34.58
C TYR A 384 -3.58 11.18 -34.01
N MET A 385 -3.77 11.80 -32.83
CA MET A 385 -5.10 11.98 -32.24
C MET A 385 -6.01 12.83 -33.14
N ARG A 386 -5.49 13.90 -33.75
CA ARG A 386 -6.26 14.74 -34.69
C ARG A 386 -6.75 13.96 -35.90
N GLN A 387 -5.89 13.10 -36.47
CA GLN A 387 -6.26 12.25 -37.60
C GLN A 387 -7.25 11.15 -37.18
N LEU A 388 -7.07 10.55 -36.00
CA LEU A 388 -8.02 9.60 -35.43
C LEU A 388 -9.42 10.22 -35.25
N MET A 389 -9.47 11.48 -34.79
CA MET A 389 -10.72 12.24 -34.59
C MET A 389 -11.53 12.45 -35.88
N LYS A 390 -10.94 12.31 -37.07
CA LYS A 390 -11.67 12.35 -38.35
C LYS A 390 -12.56 11.12 -38.53
N PHE A 391 -12.21 10.00 -37.91
CA PHE A 391 -12.86 8.71 -38.11
C PHE A 391 -13.69 8.26 -36.90
N VAL A 392 -13.39 8.73 -35.69
CA VAL A 392 -14.13 8.37 -34.46
C VAL A 392 -14.17 9.55 -33.49
N GLN A 393 -15.28 9.69 -32.75
CA GLN A 393 -15.39 10.73 -31.73
C GLN A 393 -14.42 10.45 -30.58
N VAL A 394 -13.59 11.44 -30.27
CA VAL A 394 -12.72 11.48 -29.09
C VAL A 394 -13.05 12.72 -28.28
N ASP A 395 -13.41 12.50 -27.02
CA ASP A 395 -13.66 13.57 -26.07
C ASP A 395 -12.34 13.95 -25.37
N SER A 396 -11.78 15.12 -25.73
CA SER A 396 -10.53 15.63 -25.19
C SER A 396 -10.76 16.73 -24.16
N TYR A 397 -10.27 16.48 -22.94
CA TYR A 397 -10.39 17.37 -21.78
C TYR A 397 -9.09 18.11 -21.43
N GLY A 398 -7.96 17.66 -21.99
CA GLY A 398 -6.65 18.25 -21.72
C GLY A 398 -6.43 19.60 -22.42
N ALA A 399 -5.19 20.08 -22.43
CA ALA A 399 -4.82 21.28 -23.19
C ALA A 399 -4.80 21.02 -24.71
N CYS A 400 -4.57 19.77 -25.14
CA CYS A 400 -4.39 19.41 -26.55
C CYS A 400 -5.71 19.01 -27.22
N LEU A 401 -6.04 19.66 -28.34
CA LEU A 401 -7.27 19.43 -29.13
C LEU A 401 -8.53 19.41 -28.25
N ARG A 402 -8.59 20.28 -27.23
CA ARG A 402 -9.67 20.31 -26.25
C ARG A 402 -11.02 20.55 -26.93
N ASN A 403 -11.97 19.65 -26.73
CA ASN A 403 -13.34 19.79 -27.22
C ASN A 403 -14.40 19.51 -26.13
N LYS A 404 -13.97 19.15 -24.91
CA LYS A 404 -14.81 19.00 -23.72
C LYS A 404 -14.32 19.88 -22.57
N GLN A 405 -15.27 20.20 -21.69
CA GLN A 405 -15.09 20.94 -20.45
C GLN A 405 -15.47 20.04 -19.26
N GLY A 406 -15.17 20.46 -18.02
CA GLY A 406 -15.58 19.73 -16.82
C GLY A 406 -14.55 18.73 -16.30
N LEU A 407 -13.26 18.97 -16.57
CA LEU A 407 -12.16 18.36 -15.84
C LEU A 407 -11.27 19.47 -15.28
N VAL A 408 -10.91 19.36 -14.01
CA VAL A 408 -9.96 20.30 -13.38
C VAL A 408 -8.60 20.27 -14.05
N GLU A 409 -7.84 21.36 -13.91
CA GLU A 409 -6.47 21.42 -14.41
C GLU A 409 -5.53 20.48 -13.63
N ARG A 410 -4.32 20.27 -14.16
CA ARG A 410 -3.35 19.27 -13.65
C ARG A 410 -3.03 19.38 -12.15
N TYR A 411 -3.09 20.59 -11.58
CA TYR A 411 -2.84 20.87 -10.17
C TYR A 411 -4.10 21.33 -9.42
N GLY A 412 -5.26 21.23 -10.06
CA GLY A 412 -6.55 21.54 -9.47
C GLY A 412 -7.13 20.37 -8.68
N SER A 413 -8.16 20.70 -7.90
CA SER A 413 -8.96 19.75 -7.15
C SER A 413 -10.44 20.10 -7.29
N GLU A 414 -11.32 19.12 -7.26
CA GLU A 414 -12.77 19.30 -7.28
C GLU A 414 -13.41 18.36 -6.27
N ASN A 415 -14.34 18.89 -5.46
CA ASN A 415 -15.06 18.12 -4.44
C ASN A 415 -14.14 17.32 -3.50
N GLY A 416 -13.00 17.90 -3.12
CA GLY A 416 -12.00 17.27 -2.25
C GLY A 416 -11.14 16.19 -2.90
N LYS A 417 -11.24 15.99 -4.21
CA LYS A 417 -10.43 15.05 -5.00
C LYS A 417 -9.42 15.79 -5.85
N GLU A 418 -8.19 15.28 -5.92
CA GLU A 418 -7.17 15.86 -6.79
C GLU A 418 -7.41 15.48 -8.27
N PHE A 419 -6.81 16.24 -9.19
CA PHE A 419 -6.86 15.99 -10.63
C PHE A 419 -6.78 14.51 -11.05
N ARG A 420 -5.89 13.73 -10.42
CA ARG A 420 -5.68 12.31 -10.77
C ARG A 420 -6.91 11.45 -10.44
N GLU A 421 -7.57 11.73 -9.32
CA GLU A 421 -8.78 11.05 -8.89
C GLU A 421 -9.97 11.46 -9.76
N VAL A 422 -10.14 12.76 -9.98
CA VAL A 422 -11.22 13.30 -10.84
C VAL A 422 -11.08 12.74 -12.27
N LYS A 423 -9.86 12.69 -12.81
CA LYS A 423 -9.56 12.07 -14.12
C LYS A 423 -9.95 10.59 -14.14
N THR A 424 -9.61 9.84 -13.09
CA THR A 424 -9.91 8.40 -13.00
C THR A 424 -11.41 8.16 -12.90
N ASP A 425 -12.13 8.98 -12.14
CA ASP A 425 -13.59 8.89 -12.01
C ASP A 425 -14.30 9.24 -13.31
N LEU A 426 -13.83 10.26 -14.04
CA LEU A 426 -14.32 10.57 -15.38
C LEU A 426 -14.09 9.38 -16.33
N ALA A 427 -12.90 8.75 -16.26
CA ALA A 427 -12.57 7.61 -17.11
C ALA A 427 -13.42 6.37 -16.91
N LYS A 428 -14.01 6.18 -15.73
CA LYS A 428 -14.96 5.08 -15.49
C LYS A 428 -16.15 5.13 -16.45
N LYS A 429 -16.56 6.33 -16.88
CA LYS A 429 -17.69 6.55 -17.79
C LYS A 429 -17.36 6.30 -19.28
N TYR A 430 -16.10 6.10 -19.61
CA TYR A 430 -15.64 5.88 -20.99
C TYR A 430 -15.27 4.43 -21.24
N LYS A 431 -15.56 3.95 -22.45
CA LYS A 431 -15.13 2.61 -22.91
C LYS A 431 -13.61 2.57 -23.10
N PHE A 432 -13.05 3.57 -23.77
CA PHE A 432 -11.62 3.65 -24.06
C PHE A 432 -10.99 4.93 -23.52
N SER A 433 -9.74 4.82 -23.09
CA SER A 433 -8.90 5.95 -22.72
C SER A 433 -7.67 5.98 -23.63
N LEU A 434 -7.44 7.08 -24.35
CA LEU A 434 -6.20 7.26 -25.09
C LEU A 434 -5.04 7.48 -24.11
N VAL A 435 -4.04 6.60 -24.19
CA VAL A 435 -2.84 6.60 -23.35
C VAL A 435 -1.62 6.74 -24.27
N PHE A 436 -1.40 7.96 -24.74
CA PHE A 436 -0.29 8.24 -25.66
C PHE A 436 0.88 8.83 -24.88
N PHE A 437 1.95 8.07 -24.74
CA PHE A 437 3.15 8.53 -24.07
C PHE A 437 3.83 9.63 -24.89
N ASN A 438 4.52 10.54 -24.20
CA ASN A 438 5.20 11.66 -24.85
C ASN A 438 6.31 11.19 -25.80
N GLN A 439 6.98 10.09 -25.49
CA GLN A 439 8.04 9.50 -26.33
C GLN A 439 7.95 7.98 -26.30
N ASP A 440 8.54 7.32 -27.29
CA ASP A 440 8.55 5.85 -27.44
C ASP A 440 9.81 5.19 -26.87
N CYS A 441 10.53 5.89 -26.00
CA CYS A 441 11.76 5.40 -25.40
C CYS A 441 11.54 4.05 -24.70
N ASP A 442 12.52 3.16 -24.79
CA ASP A 442 12.53 1.88 -24.09
C ASP A 442 12.10 2.04 -22.63
N TYR A 443 11.07 1.26 -22.25
CA TYR A 443 10.46 1.21 -20.93
C TYR A 443 9.76 2.50 -20.44
N PHE A 444 9.64 3.54 -21.26
CA PHE A 444 8.99 4.78 -20.84
C PHE A 444 7.46 4.63 -20.86
N VAL A 445 6.92 4.17 -19.72
CA VAL A 445 5.49 3.96 -19.48
C VAL A 445 5.00 4.97 -18.45
N ASP A 446 4.04 5.81 -18.87
CA ASP A 446 3.45 6.87 -18.04
C ASP A 446 2.36 6.33 -17.10
N ALA A 447 2.23 6.94 -15.92
CA ALA A 447 1.15 6.72 -14.96
C ALA A 447 -0.26 6.81 -15.57
N GLN A 448 -0.45 7.48 -16.71
CA GLN A 448 -1.69 7.47 -17.49
C GLN A 448 -2.23 6.04 -17.76
N LEU A 449 -1.35 5.07 -17.98
CA LEU A 449 -1.74 3.67 -18.17
C LEU A 449 -2.42 3.11 -16.91
N GLY A 450 -1.84 3.38 -15.74
CA GLY A 450 -2.39 2.96 -14.45
C GLY A 450 -3.75 3.57 -14.16
N HIS A 451 -3.97 4.82 -14.55
CA HIS A 451 -5.27 5.49 -14.41
C HIS A 451 -6.36 4.84 -15.26
N ALA A 452 -6.09 4.58 -16.53
CA ALA A 452 -7.04 3.93 -17.43
C ALA A 452 -7.42 2.51 -16.96
N LEU A 453 -6.41 1.69 -16.63
CA LEU A 453 -6.62 0.34 -16.10
C LEU A 453 -7.38 0.36 -14.77
N THR A 454 -7.04 1.27 -13.86
CA THR A 454 -7.75 1.43 -12.58
C THR A 454 -9.21 1.80 -12.80
N ALA A 455 -9.50 2.73 -13.71
CA ALA A 455 -10.86 3.14 -14.05
C ALA A 455 -11.71 2.04 -14.73
N GLY A 456 -11.10 0.96 -15.22
CA GLY A 456 -11.81 -0.02 -16.04
C GLY A 456 -12.23 0.57 -17.38
N SER A 457 -11.41 1.47 -17.92
CA SER A 457 -11.50 1.98 -19.29
C SER A 457 -10.35 1.36 -20.08
N VAL A 458 -10.64 0.69 -21.21
CA VAL A 458 -9.62 -0.06 -21.96
C VAL A 458 -8.59 0.92 -22.52
N PRO A 459 -7.31 0.82 -22.12
CA PRO A 459 -6.28 1.73 -22.61
C PRO A 459 -5.98 1.49 -24.09
N VAL A 460 -5.95 2.57 -24.87
CA VAL A 460 -5.46 2.58 -26.26
C VAL A 460 -4.08 3.23 -26.25
N VAL A 461 -3.04 2.43 -26.36
CA VAL A 461 -1.67 2.81 -25.98
C VAL A 461 -0.79 3.08 -27.19
N MET A 462 -0.23 4.28 -27.23
CA MET A 462 0.82 4.69 -28.18
C MET A 462 2.11 4.88 -27.37
N GLY A 463 3.08 3.98 -27.55
CA GLY A 463 4.26 3.93 -26.70
C GLY A 463 5.35 2.97 -27.16
N THR A 464 6.24 2.65 -26.22
CA THR A 464 7.37 1.73 -26.37
C THR A 464 6.96 0.32 -26.78
N GLU A 465 7.81 -0.36 -27.56
CA GLU A 465 7.64 -1.77 -27.93
C GLU A 465 7.71 -2.72 -26.73
N ARG A 466 8.36 -2.28 -25.63
CA ARG A 466 8.50 -3.04 -24.38
C ARG A 466 7.29 -2.95 -23.44
N LEU A 467 6.15 -2.43 -23.91
CA LEU A 467 4.95 -2.26 -23.10
C LEU A 467 4.49 -3.56 -22.44
N GLU A 468 4.60 -4.70 -23.13
CA GLU A 468 4.17 -6.01 -22.62
C GLU A 468 4.89 -6.42 -21.34
N GLU A 469 6.14 -5.98 -21.13
CA GLU A 469 6.90 -6.28 -19.91
C GLU A 469 6.30 -5.62 -18.65
N PHE A 470 5.45 -4.60 -18.83
CA PHE A 470 4.69 -3.95 -17.77
C PHE A 470 3.33 -4.59 -17.52
N LEU A 471 2.90 -5.54 -18.35
CA LEU A 471 1.56 -6.13 -18.30
C LEU A 471 1.64 -7.62 -17.92
N PRO A 472 1.98 -7.94 -16.65
CA PRO A 472 2.24 -9.31 -16.25
C PRO A 472 0.94 -10.13 -16.13
N GLY A 473 1.07 -11.44 -16.28
CA GLY A 473 -0.03 -12.38 -16.07
C GLY A 473 -1.27 -12.03 -16.90
N ASN A 474 -2.42 -11.89 -16.24
CA ASN A 474 -3.70 -11.61 -16.90
C ASN A 474 -3.79 -10.20 -17.51
N LEU A 475 -2.86 -9.29 -17.24
CA LEU A 475 -2.85 -7.95 -17.86
C LEU A 475 -2.36 -7.95 -19.31
N LYS A 476 -1.75 -9.05 -19.79
CA LYS A 476 -1.16 -9.15 -21.14
C LYS A 476 -2.13 -8.78 -22.27
N HIS A 477 -3.43 -8.96 -22.04
CA HIS A 477 -4.49 -8.66 -23.02
C HIS A 477 -5.38 -7.47 -22.62
N SER A 478 -4.91 -6.63 -21.69
CA SER A 478 -5.70 -5.53 -21.12
C SER A 478 -5.64 -4.22 -21.90
N VAL A 479 -4.84 -4.14 -22.97
CA VAL A 479 -4.60 -2.92 -23.75
C VAL A 479 -4.81 -3.14 -25.24
N ILE A 480 -5.12 -2.06 -25.95
CA ILE A 480 -5.11 -2.01 -27.42
C ILE A 480 -3.89 -1.18 -27.82
N ARG A 481 -2.94 -1.77 -28.56
CA ARG A 481 -1.73 -1.04 -28.96
C ARG A 481 -1.94 -0.36 -30.31
N VAL A 482 -1.63 0.93 -30.37
CA VAL A 482 -1.77 1.72 -31.60
C VAL A 482 -0.87 1.18 -32.71
N ARG A 483 0.31 0.63 -32.37
CA ARG A 483 1.27 0.05 -33.33
C ARG A 483 0.74 -1.19 -34.06
N ASP A 484 -0.32 -1.82 -33.55
CA ASP A 484 -0.93 -2.99 -34.22
C ASP A 484 -1.80 -2.58 -35.43
N PHE A 485 -2.00 -1.28 -35.65
CA PHE A 485 -2.80 -0.72 -36.74
C PHE A 485 -1.92 0.13 -37.65
N LYS A 486 -2.09 -0.04 -38.98
CA LYS A 486 -1.31 0.74 -39.96
C LYS A 486 -1.72 2.20 -39.96
N THR A 487 -3.02 2.48 -39.87
CA THR A 487 -3.54 3.86 -39.96
C THR A 487 -4.50 4.21 -38.82
N PRO A 488 -4.66 5.50 -38.48
CA PRO A 488 -5.67 5.97 -37.53
C PRO A 488 -7.09 5.52 -37.90
N GLN A 489 -7.39 5.38 -39.20
CA GLN A 489 -8.68 4.88 -39.66
C GLN A 489 -8.92 3.43 -39.25
N GLN A 490 -7.94 2.55 -39.44
CA GLN A 490 -8.05 1.14 -39.02
C GLN A 490 -8.24 1.02 -37.51
N LEU A 491 -7.51 1.81 -36.72
CA LEU A 491 -7.71 1.88 -35.29
C LEU A 491 -9.13 2.35 -34.95
N ALA A 492 -9.64 3.41 -35.60
CA ALA A 492 -11.00 3.90 -35.38
C ALA A 492 -12.08 2.85 -35.67
N GLU A 493 -11.94 2.12 -36.78
CA GLU A 493 -12.85 1.03 -37.15
C GLU A 493 -12.85 -0.09 -36.10
N TYR A 494 -11.67 -0.47 -35.61
CA TYR A 494 -11.54 -1.46 -34.55
C TYR A 494 -12.13 -0.99 -33.21
N LEU A 495 -11.87 0.25 -32.80
CA LEU A 495 -12.43 0.81 -31.57
C LEU A 495 -13.96 0.93 -31.62
N LYS A 496 -14.54 1.23 -32.79
CA LYS A 496 -16.00 1.18 -32.98
C LYS A 496 -16.54 -0.25 -32.87
N TYR A 497 -15.87 -1.22 -33.47
CA TYR A 497 -16.26 -2.63 -33.39
C TYR A 497 -16.26 -3.13 -31.93
N ILE A 498 -15.14 -2.98 -31.22
CA ILE A 498 -15.02 -3.37 -29.81
C ILE A 498 -15.98 -2.55 -28.93
N GLY A 499 -16.10 -1.25 -29.21
CA GLY A 499 -17.00 -0.35 -28.48
C GLY A 499 -18.48 -0.68 -28.65
N ASN A 500 -18.87 -1.46 -29.66
CA ASN A 500 -20.25 -1.91 -29.89
C ASN A 500 -20.48 -3.39 -29.52
N ASN A 501 -19.44 -4.11 -29.09
CA ASN A 501 -19.52 -5.52 -28.75
C ASN A 501 -19.07 -5.76 -27.29
N GLU A 502 -20.05 -5.89 -26.39
CA GLU A 502 -19.83 -6.09 -24.96
C GLU A 502 -18.96 -7.32 -24.65
N GLY A 503 -19.16 -8.42 -25.38
CA GLY A 503 -18.39 -9.64 -25.19
C GLY A 503 -16.91 -9.45 -25.51
N GLU A 504 -16.60 -8.85 -26.67
CA GLU A 504 -15.22 -8.55 -27.06
C GLU A 504 -14.58 -7.49 -26.15
N TYR A 505 -15.32 -6.46 -25.77
CA TYR A 505 -14.85 -5.43 -24.84
C TYR A 505 -14.46 -6.02 -23.47
N ASN A 506 -15.30 -6.89 -22.91
CA ASN A 506 -15.09 -7.45 -21.58
C ASN A 506 -13.87 -8.38 -21.51
N LYS A 507 -13.38 -8.92 -22.64
CA LYS A 507 -12.12 -9.69 -22.67
C LYS A 507 -10.92 -8.86 -22.20
N PHE A 508 -10.87 -7.56 -22.53
CA PHE A 508 -9.81 -6.65 -22.08
C PHE A 508 -9.86 -6.36 -20.57
N LEU A 509 -11.03 -6.55 -19.95
CA LEU A 509 -11.25 -6.26 -18.53
C LEU A 509 -11.32 -7.52 -17.66
N GLU A 510 -11.17 -8.72 -18.23
CA GLU A 510 -11.34 -9.98 -17.52
C GLU A 510 -10.45 -10.10 -16.26
N TRP A 511 -9.25 -9.52 -16.31
CA TRP A 511 -8.30 -9.43 -15.20
C TRP A 511 -8.85 -8.70 -13.96
N LYS A 512 -9.87 -7.85 -14.11
CA LYS A 512 -10.56 -7.20 -12.98
C LYS A 512 -11.24 -8.22 -12.07
N TRP A 513 -11.80 -9.28 -12.64
CA TRP A 513 -12.46 -10.34 -11.87
C TRP A 513 -11.52 -11.49 -11.53
N LYS A 514 -10.62 -11.84 -12.45
CA LYS A 514 -9.64 -12.93 -12.24
C LYS A 514 -8.43 -12.52 -11.39
N GLY A 515 -8.24 -11.22 -11.15
CA GLY A 515 -7.00 -10.68 -10.62
C GLY A 515 -5.83 -10.78 -11.61
N PHE A 516 -4.62 -10.47 -11.14
CA PHE A 516 -3.42 -10.43 -11.98
C PHE A 516 -2.89 -11.81 -12.42
N GLY A 517 -3.37 -12.91 -11.81
CA GLY A 517 -2.77 -14.23 -11.99
C GLY A 517 -1.41 -14.36 -11.30
N ASN A 518 -0.56 -15.28 -11.76
CA ASN A 518 0.80 -15.41 -11.26
C ASN A 518 1.72 -14.38 -11.93
N ILE A 519 2.27 -13.47 -11.13
CA ILE A 519 3.21 -12.44 -11.58
C ILE A 519 4.59 -12.57 -10.91
N THR A 520 4.80 -13.65 -10.16
CA THR A 520 6.05 -13.95 -9.45
C THR A 520 7.19 -14.09 -10.45
N GLY A 521 8.35 -13.53 -10.13
CA GLY A 521 9.53 -13.58 -11.00
C GLY A 521 9.54 -12.55 -12.14
N THR A 522 8.45 -11.79 -12.32
CA THR A 522 8.47 -10.63 -13.24
C THR A 522 9.08 -9.41 -12.55
N VAL A 523 9.81 -8.58 -13.30
CA VAL A 523 10.40 -7.34 -12.75
C VAL A 523 9.31 -6.43 -12.20
N ILE A 524 8.25 -6.20 -12.97
CA ILE A 524 7.15 -5.33 -12.55
C ILE A 524 6.38 -5.90 -11.33
N GLY A 525 6.28 -7.22 -11.20
CA GLY A 525 5.74 -7.87 -10.01
C GLY A 525 6.59 -7.59 -8.78
N ASN A 526 7.92 -7.66 -8.90
CA ASN A 526 8.86 -7.31 -7.82
C ASN A 526 8.80 -5.81 -7.46
N VAL A 527 8.52 -4.93 -8.44
CA VAL A 527 8.28 -3.50 -8.18
C VAL A 527 6.99 -3.28 -7.40
N TRP A 528 5.91 -4.00 -7.73
CA TRP A 528 4.61 -3.86 -7.06
C TRP A 528 4.56 -4.49 -5.68
N PHE A 529 5.31 -5.55 -5.47
CA PHE A 529 5.39 -6.29 -4.23
C PHE A 529 6.87 -6.43 -3.79
N PRO A 530 7.54 -5.30 -3.49
CA PRO A 530 8.96 -5.34 -3.18
C PRO A 530 9.18 -6.03 -1.83
N LYS A 531 10.20 -6.89 -1.77
CA LYS A 531 10.58 -7.58 -0.52
C LYS A 531 11.05 -6.58 0.55
N TYR A 532 11.72 -5.51 0.12
CA TYR A 532 12.24 -4.44 0.97
C TYR A 532 12.07 -3.08 0.29
N PRO A 533 12.05 -1.95 1.04
CA PRO A 533 12.06 -0.61 0.48
C PRO A 533 13.22 -0.41 -0.51
N LEU A 534 13.03 0.44 -1.52
CA LEU A 534 13.98 0.61 -2.61
C LEU A 534 15.41 0.93 -2.15
N TYR A 535 15.58 1.91 -1.24
CA TYR A 535 16.90 2.27 -0.73
C TYR A 535 17.56 1.16 0.12
N CYS A 536 16.76 0.31 0.76
CA CYS A 536 17.31 -0.90 1.40
C CYS A 536 17.88 -1.85 0.35
N GLN A 537 17.24 -2.00 -0.82
CA GLN A 537 17.79 -2.82 -1.92
C GLN A 537 19.13 -2.25 -2.43
N ILE A 538 19.28 -0.92 -2.44
CA ILE A 538 20.56 -0.27 -2.77
C ILE A 538 21.62 -0.62 -1.72
N CYS A 539 21.33 -0.46 -0.43
CA CYS A 539 22.26 -0.85 0.64
C CYS A 539 22.69 -2.33 0.55
N VAL A 540 21.75 -3.23 0.24
CA VAL A 540 22.06 -4.65 0.02
C VAL A 540 23.01 -4.83 -1.17
N ALA A 541 22.74 -4.18 -2.31
CA ALA A 541 23.64 -4.24 -3.46
C ALA A 541 25.05 -3.72 -3.16
N LEU A 542 25.16 -2.62 -2.41
CA LEU A 542 26.45 -2.09 -1.95
C LEU A 542 27.17 -3.09 -1.04
N SER A 543 26.43 -3.76 -0.13
CA SER A 543 26.98 -4.76 0.77
C SER A 543 27.52 -6.01 0.08
N GLU A 544 26.88 -6.39 -1.02
CA GLU A 544 27.27 -7.53 -1.85
C GLU A 544 28.28 -7.14 -2.94
N ARG A 545 28.68 -5.87 -3.01
CA ARG A 545 29.51 -5.29 -4.10
C ARG A 545 28.95 -5.57 -5.50
N ARG A 546 27.63 -5.60 -5.64
CA ARG A 546 26.97 -5.69 -6.95
C ARG A 546 26.99 -4.32 -7.60
N ILE A 547 28.02 -4.04 -8.40
CA ILE A 547 28.23 -2.76 -9.10
C ILE A 547 28.75 -2.97 -10.54
N HIS A 548 28.51 -2.00 -11.42
CA HIS A 548 29.13 -1.95 -12.75
C HIS A 548 30.52 -1.27 -12.65
N GLU A 549 31.60 -2.07 -12.69
CA GLU A 549 32.98 -1.55 -12.55
C GLU A 549 33.39 -0.61 -13.70
N ASN A 550 32.89 -0.89 -14.92
CA ASN A 550 33.14 -0.06 -16.10
C ASN A 550 32.13 1.11 -16.25
N GLY A 551 31.30 1.32 -15.25
CA GLY A 551 30.24 2.32 -15.24
C GLY A 551 29.03 1.97 -16.12
N LEU A 552 28.02 2.84 -16.11
CA LEU A 552 26.78 2.64 -16.87
C LEU A 552 26.99 2.91 -18.37
N LYS A 553 26.26 2.16 -19.19
CA LYS A 553 26.17 2.39 -20.65
C LYS A 553 25.23 3.57 -20.96
N PRO A 554 25.46 4.31 -22.06
CA PRO A 554 24.52 5.30 -22.56
C PRO A 554 23.11 4.73 -22.77
N ILE A 555 22.10 5.48 -22.36
CA ILE A 555 20.71 5.18 -22.65
C ILE A 555 20.27 6.08 -23.80
N THR A 556 19.88 5.47 -24.91
CA THR A 556 19.46 6.19 -26.10
C THR A 556 17.94 6.12 -26.27
N CYS A 557 17.39 7.17 -26.88
CA CYS A 557 16.02 7.19 -27.34
C CYS A 557 15.94 8.10 -28.55
N LYS A 558 15.37 7.59 -29.64
CA LYS A 558 15.06 8.41 -30.80
C LYS A 558 13.74 9.14 -30.53
N ALA A 559 13.73 10.45 -30.78
CA ALA A 559 12.47 11.18 -30.76
C ALA A 559 11.55 10.60 -31.84
N ARG A 560 10.28 10.43 -31.48
CA ARG A 560 9.25 9.90 -32.38
C ARG A 560 9.09 10.82 -33.61
N THR A 561 8.92 10.23 -34.80
CA THR A 561 8.59 10.96 -36.03
C THR A 561 7.17 10.64 -36.52
N PHE A 562 6.67 11.41 -37.50
CA PHE A 562 5.36 11.17 -38.10
C PHE A 562 5.33 9.86 -38.91
N GLU A 563 6.45 9.55 -39.57
CA GLU A 563 6.63 8.36 -40.40
C GLU A 563 6.56 7.07 -39.57
N ASP A 564 7.07 7.09 -38.32
CA ASP A 564 6.99 5.97 -37.38
C ASP A 564 5.54 5.50 -37.13
N TRP A 565 4.56 6.36 -37.42
CA TRP A 565 3.13 6.13 -37.20
C TRP A 565 2.27 6.27 -38.46
N GLU A 566 2.91 6.20 -39.64
CA GLU A 566 2.28 6.29 -40.97
C GLU A 566 1.38 7.53 -41.15
N ILE A 567 1.68 8.62 -40.44
CA ILE A 567 0.95 9.89 -40.55
C ILE A 567 1.82 10.94 -41.23
N LYS A 568 1.18 11.93 -41.86
CA LYS A 568 1.84 13.14 -42.37
C LYS A 568 1.49 14.31 -41.47
N LYS A 569 2.44 15.23 -41.26
CA LYS A 569 2.14 16.50 -40.62
C LYS A 569 1.22 17.32 -41.53
N GLU A 570 -0.06 17.44 -41.17
CA GLU A 570 -0.92 18.43 -41.82
C GLU A 570 -0.51 19.82 -41.32
N ILE A 571 -0.14 20.69 -42.26
CA ILE A 571 0.35 22.07 -42.01
C ILE A 571 -0.83 22.96 -41.62
#